data_AF-A0A705WXB8-F1
#
_entry.id   AF-A0A705WXB8-F1
#
_cell.length_a   1.000
_cell.length_b   1.000
_cell.length_c   1.000
_cell.angle_alpha   90.00
_cell.angle_beta   90.00
_cell.angle_gamma   90.00
#
_symmetry.space_group_name_H-M   'P 1'
#
loop_
_entity.id
_entity.type
_entity.pdbx_description
1 polymer ?
#
loop_
_entity_poly.entity_id
_entity_poly.type
_entity_poly.pdbx_seq_one_letter_code
_entity_poly.pdbx_strand_id
1 'polypeptide(L)'
;MLDTNMKTQLRAYLEKLTKPVELIATLDDSAKSAEIKELLAEIAELSDKVTFKEDNTLPVRKPSFLITNPGSQQGPRFAGSPLGHEFTSLVLALL
;
A
#
# COMPACT_ATOMS: atom_id res chain seq x y z
N MET A 1 -9.86 -7.56 -2.71
CA MET A 1 -8.99 -8.52 -1.98
C MET A 1 -9.21 -8.52 -0.46
N LEU A 2 -9.43 -7.35 0.17
CA LEU A 2 -9.68 -7.25 1.62
C LEU A 2 -11.13 -7.63 1.96
N ASP A 3 -11.33 -8.42 3.02
CA ASP A 3 -12.68 -8.67 3.54
C ASP A 3 -13.27 -7.44 4.25
N THR A 4 -14.59 -7.44 4.46
CA THR A 4 -15.32 -6.29 5.04
C THR A 4 -14.82 -5.91 6.43
N ASN A 5 -14.40 -6.88 7.25
CA ASN A 5 -13.91 -6.62 8.61
C ASN A 5 -12.54 -5.95 8.54
N MET A 6 -11.63 -6.47 7.71
CA MET A 6 -10.31 -5.86 7.46
C MET A 6 -10.44 -4.44 6.92
N LYS A 7 -11.34 -4.18 5.95
CA LYS A 7 -11.60 -2.83 5.42
C LYS A 7 -12.08 -1.88 6.51
N THR A 8 -12.98 -2.34 7.38
CA THR A 8 -13.52 -1.54 8.49
C THR A 8 -12.42 -1.17 9.50
N GLN A 9 -11.60 -2.15 9.89
CA GLN A 9 -10.48 -1.92 10.81
C GLN A 9 -9.45 -0.98 10.20
N LEU A 10 -9.06 -1.22 8.94
CA LEU A 10 -8.09 -0.39 8.24
C LEU A 10 -8.57 1.06 8.13
N ARG A 11 -9.84 1.28 7.77
CA ARG A 11 -10.44 2.62 7.73
C ARG A 11 -10.33 3.34 9.07
N ALA A 12 -10.66 2.68 10.18
CA ALA A 12 -10.54 3.26 11.51
C ALA A 12 -9.10 3.63 11.89
N TYR A 13 -8.09 2.89 11.39
CA TYR A 13 -6.69 3.26 11.55
C TYR A 13 -6.31 4.45 10.65
N LEU A 14 -6.74 4.46 9.39
CA LEU A 14 -6.44 5.52 8.43
C LEU A 14 -7.06 6.87 8.83
N GLU A 15 -8.16 6.88 9.60
CA GLU A 15 -8.71 8.10 10.20
C GLU A 15 -7.73 8.78 11.18
N LYS A 16 -6.76 8.05 11.74
CA LYS A 16 -5.73 8.59 12.63
C LYS A 16 -4.55 9.23 11.89
N LEU A 17 -4.52 9.18 10.56
CA LEU A 17 -3.43 9.76 9.77
C LEU A 17 -3.41 11.28 9.90
N THR A 18 -2.28 11.80 10.37
CA THR A 18 -2.04 13.24 10.47
C THR A 18 -1.40 13.82 9.21
N LYS A 19 -0.77 12.98 8.39
CA LYS A 19 -0.05 13.37 7.16
C LYS A 19 -0.58 12.60 5.95
N PRO A 20 -0.45 13.16 4.73
CA PRO A 20 -0.73 12.41 3.51
C PRO A 20 0.30 11.30 3.28
N VAL A 21 -0.16 10.16 2.77
CA VAL A 21 0.62 8.96 2.46
C VAL A 21 0.51 8.68 0.97
N GLU A 22 1.62 8.31 0.35
CA GLU A 22 1.67 7.79 -1.02
C GLU A 22 2.14 6.33 -1.01
N LEU A 23 1.42 5.49 -1.75
CA LEU A 23 1.75 4.11 -2.03
C LEU A 23 2.30 4.05 -3.46
N ILE A 24 3.61 3.89 -3.60
CA ILE A 24 4.29 3.87 -4.90
C ILE A 24 4.64 2.43 -5.25
N ALA A 25 3.86 1.81 -6.13
CA ALA A 25 4.09 0.45 -6.58
C ALA A 25 5.03 0.38 -7.78
N THR A 26 5.81 -0.69 -7.82
CA THR A 26 6.61 -1.11 -8.96
C THR A 26 6.22 -2.55 -9.27
N LEU A 27 5.54 -2.73 -10.39
CA LEU A 27 4.82 -3.94 -10.78
C LEU A 27 5.36 -4.52 -12.10
N ASP A 28 5.02 -5.78 -12.34
CA ASP A 28 5.19 -6.52 -13.60
C ASP A 28 3.85 -7.10 -14.08
N ASP A 29 3.86 -7.93 -15.12
CA ASP A 29 2.65 -8.51 -15.71
C ASP A 29 2.17 -9.80 -15.01
N SER A 30 2.73 -10.15 -13.85
CA SER A 30 2.33 -11.35 -13.12
C SER A 30 0.97 -11.19 -12.43
N ALA A 31 0.29 -12.32 -12.19
CA ALA A 31 -0.94 -12.34 -11.38
C ALA A 31 -0.73 -11.74 -9.98
N LYS A 32 0.48 -11.89 -9.42
CA LYS A 32 0.82 -11.34 -8.11
C LYS A 32 0.89 -9.81 -8.12
N SER A 33 1.39 -9.22 -9.21
CA SER A 33 1.34 -7.78 -9.42
C SER A 33 -0.09 -7.26 -9.49
N ALA A 34 -0.98 -7.98 -10.18
CA ALA A 34 -2.40 -7.62 -10.25
C ALA A 34 -3.07 -7.65 -8.86
N GLU A 35 -2.79 -8.67 -8.04
CA GLU A 35 -3.28 -8.75 -6.66
C GLU A 35 -2.81 -7.56 -5.81
N ILE A 36 -1.53 -7.18 -5.92
CA ILE A 36 -0.98 -6.04 -5.17
C ILE A 36 -1.60 -4.72 -5.66
N LYS A 37 -1.77 -4.55 -6.97
CA LYS A 37 -2.43 -3.38 -7.55
C LYS A 37 -3.85 -3.21 -6.99
N GLU A 38 -4.64 -4.29 -6.99
CA GLU A 38 -5.99 -4.28 -6.44
C GLU A 38 -5.98 -3.92 -4.96
N LEU A 39 -5.09 -4.53 -4.17
CA LEU A 39 -4.95 -4.22 -2.75
C LEU A 39 -4.64 -2.74 -2.51
N LEU A 40 -3.63 -2.17 -3.18
CA LEU A 40 -3.22 -0.78 -2.96
C LEU A 40 -4.29 0.21 -3.42
N ALA A 41 -5.02 -0.10 -4.50
CA ALA A 41 -6.18 0.68 -4.94
C ALA A 41 -7.30 0.64 -3.89
N GLU A 42 -7.64 -0.54 -3.37
CA GLU A 42 -8.64 -0.68 -2.29
C GLU A 42 -8.24 0.12 -1.05
N ILE A 43 -6.96 0.15 -0.66
CA ILE A 43 -6.48 0.92 0.50
C ILE A 43 -6.61 2.43 0.25
N ALA A 44 -6.25 2.90 -0.95
CA ALA A 44 -6.37 4.32 -1.31
C ALA A 44 -7.82 4.81 -1.30
N GLU A 45 -8.80 3.96 -1.63
CA GLU A 45 -10.23 4.30 -1.56
C GLU A 45 -10.75 4.45 -0.12
N LEU A 46 -10.04 3.95 0.89
CA LEU A 46 -10.49 4.02 2.29
C LEU A 46 -10.18 5.36 2.97
N SER A 47 -9.35 6.22 2.37
CA SER A 47 -8.96 7.51 2.97
C SER A 47 -8.47 8.51 1.94
N ASP A 48 -8.98 9.74 2.01
CA ASP A 48 -8.53 10.87 1.18
C ASP A 48 -7.06 11.26 1.42
N LYS A 49 -6.46 10.78 2.52
CA LYS A 49 -5.04 11.01 2.85
C LYS A 49 -4.10 10.01 2.20
N VAL A 50 -4.61 8.91 1.63
CA VAL A 50 -3.80 7.87 1.00
C VAL A 50 -3.97 7.96 -0.51
N THR A 51 -2.86 8.05 -1.23
CA THR A 51 -2.86 8.03 -2.69
C THR A 51 -2.06 6.85 -3.22
N PHE A 52 -2.49 6.31 -4.34
CA PHE A 52 -1.82 5.20 -5.02
C PHE A 52 -1.23 5.67 -6.35
N LYS A 53 0.04 5.31 -6.61
CA LYS A 53 0.76 5.57 -7.84
C LYS A 53 1.54 4.34 -8.28
N GLU A 54 1.77 4.24 -9.58
CA GLU A 54 2.62 3.22 -10.18
C GLU A 54 3.83 3.87 -10.84
N ASP A 55 5.02 3.36 -10.51
CA ASP A 55 6.26 3.63 -11.23
C ASP A 55 6.99 2.29 -11.45
N ASN A 56 6.79 1.75 -12.64
CA ASN A 56 7.34 0.45 -13.06
C ASN A 56 8.76 0.56 -13.64
N THR A 57 9.36 1.76 -13.65
CA THR A 57 10.70 2.00 -14.18
C THR A 57 11.80 1.91 -13.12
N LEU A 58 11.42 1.89 -11.84
CA LEU A 58 12.36 1.86 -10.72
C LEU A 58 13.18 0.55 -10.67
N PRO A 59 14.48 0.62 -10.32
CA PRO A 59 15.37 -0.54 -10.22
C PRO A 59 15.18 -1.30 -8.89
N VAL A 60 13.96 -1.75 -8.63
CA VAL A 60 13.55 -2.47 -7.41
C VAL A 60 12.83 -3.78 -7.75
N ARG A 61 12.60 -4.62 -6.74
CA ARG A 61 11.87 -5.90 -6.92
C ARG A 61 10.46 -5.64 -7.48
N LYS A 62 9.98 -6.56 -8.32
CA LYS A 62 8.62 -6.59 -8.84
C LYS A 62 7.95 -7.92 -8.43
N PRO A 63 6.72 -7.89 -7.87
CA PRO A 63 6.01 -6.70 -7.41
C PRO A 63 6.53 -6.20 -6.05
N SER A 64 6.62 -4.88 -5.89
CA SER A 64 6.86 -4.23 -4.60
C SER A 64 6.18 -2.87 -4.53
N PHE A 65 6.04 -2.31 -3.34
CA PHE A 65 5.56 -0.94 -3.15
C PHE A 65 6.23 -0.24 -1.97
N LEU A 66 6.45 1.05 -2.13
CA LEU A 66 6.96 1.95 -1.09
C LEU A 66 5.79 2.68 -0.43
N ILE A 67 5.83 2.78 0.89
CA ILE A 67 4.96 3.67 1.67
C ILE A 67 5.77 4.91 2.02
N THR A 68 5.31 6.08 1.62
CA THR A 68 6.03 7.34 1.85
C THR A 68 5.07 8.52 1.98
N ASN A 69 5.61 9.73 2.12
CA ASN A 69 4.84 10.98 2.05
C ASN A 69 5.07 11.65 0.68
N PRO A 70 4.12 12.46 0.18
CA PRO A 70 4.28 13.18 -1.08
C PRO A 70 5.61 13.95 -1.16
N GLY A 71 6.34 13.74 -2.25
CA GLY A 71 7.65 14.36 -2.48
C GLY A 71 8.84 13.71 -1.75
N SER A 72 8.61 12.73 -0.88
CA SER A 72 9.65 11.90 -0.27
C SER A 72 9.83 10.59 -1.04
N GLN A 73 11.05 10.05 -0.99
CA GLN A 73 11.39 8.72 -1.51
C GLN A 73 11.88 7.79 -0.38
N GLN A 74 11.69 8.20 0.87
CA GLN A 74 12.08 7.44 2.05
C GLN A 74 10.86 6.79 2.71
N GLY A 75 11.02 5.54 3.12
CA GLY A 75 10.00 4.79 3.84
C GLY A 75 10.16 3.27 3.65
N PRO A 76 9.31 2.48 4.32
CA PRO A 76 9.35 1.03 4.22
C PRO A 76 8.86 0.56 2.84
N ARG A 77 9.54 -0.45 2.30
CA ARG A 77 9.16 -1.11 1.04
C ARG A 77 8.85 -2.58 1.29
N PHE A 78 7.68 -3.01 0.83
CA PHE A 78 7.25 -4.40 0.87
C PHE A 78 7.38 -5.01 -0.53
N ALA A 79 7.87 -6.25 -0.63
CA ALA A 79 7.96 -7.00 -1.88
C ALA A 79 7.14 -8.29 -1.77
N GLY A 80 6.23 -8.52 -2.70
CA GLY A 80 5.22 -9.59 -2.61
C GLY A 80 4.01 -9.21 -1.75
N SER A 81 3.17 -10.20 -1.43
CA SER A 81 1.91 -9.96 -0.72
C SER A 81 2.15 -9.55 0.74
N PRO A 82 1.65 -8.39 1.19
CA PRO A 82 1.74 -7.96 2.59
C PRO A 82 0.57 -8.48 3.44
N LEU A 83 -0.19 -9.46 2.95
CA LEU A 83 -1.37 -10.02 3.63
C LEU A 83 -0.99 -11.16 4.58
N GLY A 84 -1.97 -11.67 5.33
CA GLY A 84 -1.77 -12.72 6.32
C GLY A 84 -1.17 -12.17 7.62
N HIS A 85 -0.13 -12.83 8.14
CA HIS A 85 0.54 -12.41 9.38
C HIS A 85 1.17 -11.01 9.27
N GLU A 86 1.52 -10.57 8.06
CA GLU A 86 2.14 -9.26 7.81
C GLU A 86 1.14 -8.11 7.66
N PHE A 87 -0.16 -8.37 7.71
CA PHE A 87 -1.16 -7.31 7.58
C PHE A 87 -1.03 -6.25 8.69
N THR A 88 -0.73 -6.67 9.92
CA THR A 88 -0.47 -5.74 11.02
C THR A 88 0.78 -4.90 10.78
N SER A 89 1.82 -5.47 10.18
CA SER A 89 3.04 -4.76 9.76
C SER A 89 2.71 -3.67 8.73
N LEU A 90 1.83 -3.96 7.77
CA LEU A 90 1.35 -2.99 6.78
C LEU A 90 0.60 -1.83 7.46
N VAL A 91 -0.33 -2.14 8.36
CA VAL A 91 -1.11 -1.12 9.09
C VAL A 91 -0.19 -0.19 9.87
N LEU A 92 0.79 -0.73 10.59
CA LEU A 92 1.74 0.08 11.36
C LEU A 92 2.64 0.94 10.47
N ALA A 93 3.02 0.45 9.29
CA ALA A 93 3.84 1.19 8.36
C ALA A 93 3.11 2.39 7.70
N LEU A 94 1.78 2.41 7.75
CA LEU A 94 0.96 3.51 7.25
C LEU A 94 0.83 4.66 8.25
N LEU A 95 0.97 4.40 9.56
CA LEU A 95 0.76 5.35 10.66
C LEU A 95 2.01 6.18 10.98
#